data_AF-A0A2V9MQ87-F1
#
_entry.id   AF-A0A2V9MQ87-F1
#
_cell.length_a   1.000
_cell.length_b   1.000
_cell.length_c   1.000
_cell.angle_alpha   90.00
_cell.angle_beta   90.00
_cell.angle_gamma   90.00
#
_symmetry.space_group_name_H-M   'P 1'
#
loop_
_entity.id
_entity.type
_entity.pdbx_description
1 polymer ?
#
loop_
_entity_poly.entity_id
_entity_poly.type
_entity_poly.pdbx_seq_one_letter_code
_entity_poly.pdbx_strand_id
1 'polypeptide(L)'
;MAKLQADLLVHAFATRQSRVASYMLTKCQGLSRFPWLGLTAERHHDYTHDNANQPEGQRIMRDICKWHVEEFAYLLGKLKSVPEGDGTLLDHCCLVFAHEHAEANIHKNNGLALIVAGHAGGLVTGTHSKVTGTVGDLYLTLANRVMGADASNFPTAQKHLSEIV
;
A
#
# COMPACT_ATOMS: atom_id res chain seq x y z
N MET A 1 17.72 2.73 -1.23
CA MET A 1 17.17 3.45 -0.06
C MET A 1 15.83 2.86 0.39
N ALA A 2 14.89 2.59 -0.51
CA ALA A 2 13.61 1.94 -0.21
C ALA A 2 13.73 0.69 0.70
N LYS A 3 14.45 -0.35 0.24
CA LYS A 3 14.68 -1.58 1.01
C LYS A 3 15.27 -1.38 2.41
N LEU A 4 16.17 -0.42 2.60
CA LEU A 4 16.72 -0.10 3.93
C LEU A 4 15.66 0.46 4.88
N GLN A 5 14.73 1.27 4.38
CA GLN A 5 13.63 1.77 5.20
C GLN A 5 12.64 0.64 5.54
N ALA A 6 12.37 -0.26 4.59
CA ALA A 6 11.57 -1.47 4.86
C ALA A 6 12.23 -2.36 5.92
N ASP A 7 13.55 -2.59 5.83
CA ASP A 7 14.30 -3.37 6.82
C ASP A 7 14.26 -2.69 8.20
N LEU A 8 14.40 -1.36 8.26
CA LEU A 8 14.30 -0.61 9.51
C LEU A 8 12.91 -0.72 10.15
N LEU A 9 11.85 -0.64 9.34
CA LEU A 9 10.48 -0.84 9.82
C LEU A 9 10.27 -2.25 10.38
N VAL A 10 10.76 -3.27 9.67
CA VAL A 10 10.70 -4.68 10.12
C VAL A 10 11.45 -4.84 11.45
N HIS A 11 12.62 -4.21 11.60
CA HIS A 11 13.35 -4.22 12.87
C HIS A 11 12.58 -3.53 14.00
N ALA A 12 11.92 -2.40 13.74
CA ALA A 12 11.11 -1.71 14.73
C ALA A 12 9.95 -2.58 15.24
N PHE A 13 9.33 -3.38 14.36
CA PHE A 13 8.29 -4.34 14.73
C PHE A 13 8.87 -5.54 15.48
N ALA A 14 9.94 -6.15 14.95
CA ALA A 14 10.60 -7.30 15.57
C ALA A 14 11.10 -7.01 17.00
N THR A 15 11.56 -5.78 17.24
CA THR A 15 12.05 -5.33 18.56
C THR A 15 10.96 -4.66 19.40
N ARG A 16 9.72 -4.63 18.91
CA ARG A 16 8.55 -4.04 19.57
C ARG A 16 8.72 -2.56 19.93
N GLN A 17 9.56 -1.84 19.21
CA GLN A 17 9.69 -0.38 19.33
C GLN A 17 8.42 0.34 18.87
N SER A 18 7.73 -0.24 17.88
CA SER A 18 6.39 0.21 17.49
C SER A 18 5.50 -0.98 17.13
N ARG A 19 4.19 -0.80 17.26
CA ARG A 19 3.14 -1.72 16.81
C ARG A 19 2.36 -1.17 15.60
N VAL A 20 2.57 0.09 15.26
CA VAL A 20 1.87 0.80 14.18
C VAL A 20 2.86 1.69 13.45
N ALA A 21 2.80 1.73 12.11
CA ALA A 21 3.64 2.60 11.31
C ALA A 21 2.88 3.11 10.09
N SER A 22 3.27 4.31 9.63
CA SER A 22 2.96 4.80 8.29
C SER A 22 4.26 4.88 7.51
N TYR A 23 4.29 4.27 6.33
CA TYR A 23 5.49 4.17 5.50
C TYR A 23 5.26 4.87 4.16
N MET A 24 5.73 6.11 4.07
CA MET A 24 5.70 6.89 2.83
C MET A 24 7.01 6.71 2.08
N LEU A 25 7.01 5.83 1.07
CA LEU A 25 8.19 5.60 0.23
C LEU A 25 8.50 6.82 -0.66
N THR A 26 7.47 7.44 -1.22
CA THR A 26 7.54 8.70 -1.96
C THR A 26 6.33 9.57 -1.64
N LYS A 27 6.47 10.90 -1.72
CA LYS A 27 5.34 11.83 -1.64
C LYS A 27 4.58 11.89 -2.97
N CYS A 28 3.29 12.28 -2.94
CA CYS A 28 2.41 12.37 -4.12
C CYS A 28 2.97 13.23 -5.26
N GLN A 29 3.57 14.38 -4.95
CA GLN A 29 4.36 15.15 -5.93
C GLN A 29 5.81 14.65 -5.96
N GLY A 30 5.99 13.40 -6.36
CA GLY A 30 7.29 12.74 -6.37
C GLY A 30 8.29 13.50 -7.27
N LEU A 31 9.29 14.13 -6.66
CA LEU A 31 10.41 14.74 -7.39
C LEU A 31 11.51 13.73 -7.73
N SER A 32 11.29 12.47 -7.36
CA SER A 32 12.18 11.36 -7.61
C SER A 32 12.25 11.02 -9.09
N ARG A 33 13.44 10.66 -9.54
CA ARG A 33 13.67 9.96 -10.81
C ARG A 33 13.92 8.49 -10.51
N PHE A 34 13.70 7.62 -11.49
CA PHE A 34 13.90 6.17 -11.37
C PHE A 34 15.01 5.70 -12.32
N PRO A 35 16.29 6.10 -12.11
CA PRO A 35 17.39 5.74 -13.01
C PRO A 35 17.60 4.22 -13.12
N TRP A 36 17.28 3.44 -12.08
CA TRP A 36 17.33 1.98 -12.11
C TRP A 36 16.28 1.34 -13.01
N LEU A 37 15.24 2.08 -13.40
CA LEU A 37 14.26 1.70 -14.42
C LEU A 37 14.60 2.31 -15.79
N GLY A 38 15.74 3.01 -15.93
CA GLY A 38 16.09 3.77 -17.13
C GLY A 38 15.35 5.10 -17.28
N LEU A 39 14.60 5.54 -16.26
CA LEU A 39 13.76 6.74 -16.30
C LEU A 39 14.48 7.93 -15.64
N THR A 40 15.22 8.68 -16.45
CA THR A 40 16.03 9.82 -16.00
C THR A 40 15.59 11.17 -16.56
N ALA A 41 14.77 11.17 -17.61
CA ALA A 41 14.38 12.40 -18.30
C ALA A 41 13.55 13.32 -17.39
N GLU A 42 12.52 12.76 -16.77
CA GLU A 42 11.54 13.52 -15.99
C GLU A 42 11.42 12.98 -14.57
N ARG A 43 10.82 13.78 -13.69
CA ARG A 43 10.50 13.35 -12.31
C ARG A 43 9.19 12.56 -12.35
N HIS A 44 8.94 11.71 -11.34
CA HIS A 44 7.69 10.94 -11.23
C HIS A 44 6.47 11.81 -11.54
N HIS A 45 6.35 12.95 -10.86
CA HIS A 45 5.18 13.81 -10.99
C HIS A 45 4.99 14.36 -12.41
N ASP A 46 6.07 14.63 -13.13
CA ASP A 46 5.98 15.14 -14.49
C ASP A 46 5.36 14.05 -15.40
N TYR A 47 5.79 12.79 -15.26
CA TYR A 47 5.22 11.65 -15.99
C TYR A 47 3.71 11.41 -15.73
N THR A 48 3.16 11.92 -14.63
CA THR A 48 1.71 11.84 -14.38
C THR A 48 0.89 12.79 -15.25
N HIS A 49 1.51 13.83 -15.81
CA HIS A 49 0.88 14.84 -16.65
C HIS A 49 1.37 14.75 -18.10
N ASP A 50 2.68 14.66 -18.28
CA ASP A 50 3.34 14.72 -19.58
C ASP A 50 3.11 13.42 -20.34
N ASN A 51 2.52 13.54 -21.54
CA ASN A 51 2.20 12.40 -22.40
C ASN A 51 1.40 11.29 -21.72
N ALA A 52 0.67 11.59 -20.65
CA ALA A 52 0.02 10.58 -19.82
C ALA A 52 -1.04 9.77 -20.58
N ASN A 53 -1.64 10.30 -21.64
CA ASN A 53 -2.59 9.58 -22.49
C ASN A 53 -1.92 8.79 -23.63
N GLN A 54 -0.60 8.92 -23.81
CA GLN A 54 0.14 8.24 -24.86
C GLN A 54 0.56 6.84 -24.40
N PRO A 55 0.69 5.86 -25.32
CA PRO A 55 1.12 4.51 -24.98
C PRO A 55 2.47 4.47 -24.24
N GLU A 56 3.38 5.40 -24.52
CA GLU A 56 4.66 5.51 -23.83
C GLU A 56 4.52 5.98 -22.38
N GLY A 57 3.78 7.06 -22.14
CA GLY A 57 3.51 7.54 -20.78
C GLY A 57 2.81 6.49 -19.93
N GLN A 58 1.84 5.76 -20.49
CA GLN A 58 1.17 4.64 -19.83
C GLN A 58 2.14 3.49 -19.48
N ARG A 59 3.09 3.15 -20.36
CA ARG A 59 4.13 2.15 -20.07
C ARG A 59 5.04 2.61 -18.93
N ILE A 60 5.49 3.85 -18.96
CA ILE A 60 6.35 4.44 -17.92
C ILE A 60 5.64 4.40 -16.57
N MET A 61 4.40 4.88 -16.48
CA MET A 61 3.63 4.88 -15.24
C MET A 61 3.39 3.46 -14.72
N ARG A 62 3.07 2.50 -15.60
CA ARG A 62 2.94 1.10 -15.22
C ARG A 62 4.24 0.55 -14.63
N ASP A 63 5.39 0.85 -15.23
CA ASP A 63 6.68 0.31 -14.77
C ASP A 63 7.10 0.93 -13.42
N ILE A 64 6.80 2.22 -13.20
CA ILE A 64 6.96 2.87 -11.89
C ILE A 64 6.01 2.25 -10.85
N CYS A 65 4.73 2.06 -11.18
CA CYS A 65 3.75 1.43 -10.28
C CYS A 65 4.17 0.01 -9.90
N LYS A 66 4.62 -0.77 -10.90
CA LYS A 66 5.15 -2.12 -10.68
C LYS A 66 6.31 -2.11 -9.69
N TRP A 67 7.26 -1.19 -9.84
CA TRP A 67 8.38 -1.08 -8.91
C TRP A 67 7.93 -0.78 -7.47
N HIS A 68 6.94 0.10 -7.26
CA HIS A 68 6.40 0.36 -5.90
C HIS A 68 5.75 -0.89 -5.30
N VAL A 69 5.03 -1.66 -6.12
CA VAL A 69 4.44 -2.93 -5.69
C VAL A 69 5.52 -3.97 -5.38
N GLU A 70 6.62 -4.00 -6.14
CA GLU A 70 7.77 -4.87 -5.84
C GLU A 70 8.46 -4.50 -4.52
N GLU A 71 8.60 -3.21 -4.19
CA GLU A 71 9.12 -2.77 -2.89
C GLU A 71 8.15 -3.12 -1.74
N PHE A 72 6.84 -3.03 -1.97
CA PHE A 72 5.84 -3.52 -1.01
C PHE A 72 5.94 -5.04 -0.82
N ALA A 73 6.10 -5.80 -1.91
CA ALA A 73 6.31 -7.25 -1.85
C ALA A 73 7.61 -7.61 -1.10
N TYR A 74 8.68 -6.82 -1.26
CA TYR A 74 9.90 -6.97 -0.47
C TYR A 74 9.63 -6.80 1.02
N LEU A 75 8.90 -5.75 1.43
CA LEU A 75 8.51 -5.54 2.83
C LEU A 75 7.72 -6.75 3.39
N LEU A 76 6.73 -7.25 2.65
CA LEU A 76 5.96 -8.44 3.06
C LEU A 76 6.86 -9.67 3.20
N GLY A 77 7.79 -9.88 2.27
CA GLY A 77 8.78 -10.96 2.34
C GLY A 77 9.68 -10.85 3.56
N LYS A 78 10.09 -9.62 3.94
CA LYS A 78 10.87 -9.38 5.15
C LYS A 78 10.08 -9.67 6.43
N LEU A 79 8.83 -9.23 6.53
CA LEU A 79 7.96 -9.56 7.67
C LEU A 79 7.76 -11.08 7.78
N LYS A 80 7.53 -11.77 6.67
CA LYS A 80 7.41 -13.23 6.64
C LYS A 80 8.70 -13.94 7.06
N SER A 81 9.87 -13.33 6.83
CA SER A 81 11.16 -13.95 7.18
C SER A 81 11.50 -13.90 8.67
N VAL A 82 10.77 -13.13 9.49
CA VAL A 82 11.04 -12.98 10.92
C VAL A 82 10.06 -13.83 11.73
N PRO A 83 10.53 -14.86 12.45
CA PRO A 83 9.68 -15.65 13.34
C PRO A 83 9.13 -14.81 14.50
N GLU A 84 7.85 -14.95 14.80
CA GLU A 84 7.19 -14.36 15.97
C GLU A 84 6.15 -15.35 16.54
N GLY A 85 6.43 -15.89 17.72
CA GLY A 85 5.55 -16.84 18.39
C GLY A 85 5.36 -18.14 17.60
N ASP A 86 4.12 -18.42 17.24
CA ASP A 86 3.67 -19.59 16.48
C ASP A 86 3.73 -19.42 14.95
N GLY A 87 4.17 -18.25 14.48
CA GLY A 87 4.29 -17.95 13.06
C GLY A 87 5.39 -16.93 12.77
N THR A 88 5.08 -15.96 11.93
CA THR A 88 5.97 -14.90 11.48
C THR A 88 5.39 -13.53 11.80
N LEU A 89 6.19 -12.46 11.76
CA LEU A 89 5.66 -11.10 11.93
C LEU A 89 4.52 -10.80 10.95
N LEU A 90 4.56 -11.33 9.73
CA LEU A 90 3.51 -11.12 8.73
C LEU A 90 2.17 -11.71 9.19
N ASP A 91 2.21 -12.82 9.94
CA ASP A 91 0.99 -13.48 10.43
C ASP A 91 0.29 -12.65 11.50
N HIS A 92 1.04 -11.77 12.18
CA HIS A 92 0.53 -10.85 13.21
C HIS A 92 0.36 -9.41 12.70
N CYS A 93 0.52 -9.17 11.40
CA CYS A 93 0.39 -7.84 10.80
C CYS A 93 -0.83 -7.73 9.86
N CYS A 94 -1.32 -6.49 9.71
CA CYS A 94 -2.23 -6.05 8.66
C CYS A 94 -1.63 -4.82 7.98
N LEU A 95 -1.44 -4.88 6.66
CA LEU A 95 -0.85 -3.81 5.86
C LEU A 95 -1.81 -3.39 4.76
N VAL A 96 -1.86 -2.10 4.47
CA VAL A 96 -2.57 -1.54 3.32
C VAL A 96 -1.59 -0.81 2.42
N PHE A 97 -1.56 -1.20 1.16
CA PHE A 97 -0.90 -0.45 0.10
C PHE A 97 -1.97 0.25 -0.75
N ALA A 98 -1.82 1.56 -0.90
CA ALA A 98 -2.70 2.38 -1.72
C ALA A 98 -1.88 3.16 -2.74
N HIS A 99 -2.37 3.20 -3.97
CA HIS A 99 -1.87 4.10 -4.99
C HIS A 99 -2.64 5.42 -4.94
N GLU A 100 -1.98 6.54 -5.25
CA GLU A 100 -2.54 7.89 -5.08
C GLU A 100 -3.80 8.18 -5.93
N HIS A 101 -3.83 7.65 -7.15
CA HIS A 101 -4.89 7.86 -8.13
C HIS A 101 -5.16 6.59 -8.92
N ALA A 102 -6.40 6.45 -9.41
CA ALA A 102 -6.77 5.41 -10.37
C ALA A 102 -6.28 5.75 -11.79
N GLU A 103 -6.29 7.04 -12.13
CA GLU A 103 -5.74 7.59 -13.37
C GLU A 103 -4.96 8.85 -13.04
N ALA A 104 -3.69 8.88 -13.42
CA ALA A 104 -2.74 9.92 -13.01
C ALA A 104 -3.13 11.33 -13.47
N ASN A 105 -3.32 11.53 -14.78
CA ASN A 105 -3.46 12.87 -15.38
C ASN A 105 -4.64 13.67 -14.83
N ILE A 106 -5.82 13.03 -14.77
CA ILE A 106 -7.04 13.68 -14.27
C ILE A 106 -7.20 13.56 -12.75
N HIS A 107 -6.20 13.02 -12.03
CA HIS A 107 -6.24 12.73 -10.60
C HIS A 107 -7.50 11.99 -10.16
N LYS A 108 -7.88 10.95 -10.91
CA LYS A 108 -9.12 10.21 -10.67
C LYS A 108 -9.06 9.54 -9.30
N ASN A 109 -9.97 9.93 -8.42
CA ASN A 109 -10.05 9.46 -7.04
C ASN A 109 -11.12 8.37 -6.81
N ASN A 110 -11.68 7.81 -7.89
CA ASN A 110 -12.64 6.71 -7.84
C ASN A 110 -12.13 5.51 -8.66
N GLY A 111 -12.58 4.31 -8.31
CA GLY A 111 -12.07 3.07 -8.92
C GLY A 111 -10.62 2.76 -8.56
N LEU A 112 -10.20 3.13 -7.35
CA LEU A 112 -8.85 2.88 -6.83
C LEU A 112 -8.59 1.38 -6.68
N ALA A 113 -7.33 0.99 -6.91
CA ALA A 113 -6.82 -0.33 -6.56
C ALA A 113 -6.00 -0.22 -5.25
N LEU A 114 -6.34 -1.07 -4.29
CA LEU A 114 -5.65 -1.18 -3.00
C LEU A 114 -5.27 -2.64 -2.77
N ILE A 115 -4.18 -2.86 -2.04
CA ILE A 115 -3.77 -4.20 -1.61
C ILE A 115 -3.84 -4.25 -0.09
N VAL A 116 -4.55 -5.24 0.44
CA VAL A 116 -4.52 -5.59 1.87
C VAL A 116 -3.70 -6.87 2.01
N ALA A 117 -2.76 -6.90 2.94
CA ALA A 117 -1.84 -8.02 3.14
C ALA A 117 -1.56 -8.30 4.61
N GLY A 118 -1.18 -9.55 4.90
CA GLY A 118 -0.97 -10.07 6.25
C GLY A 118 -2.04 -11.09 6.66
N HIS A 119 -1.92 -11.63 7.86
CA HIS A 119 -2.88 -12.63 8.38
C HIS A 119 -3.46 -12.27 9.75
N ALA A 120 -3.22 -11.05 10.24
CA ALA A 120 -3.80 -10.59 11.49
C ALA A 120 -5.33 -10.65 11.44
N GLY A 121 -5.95 -10.98 12.59
CA GLY A 121 -7.40 -10.86 12.78
C GLY A 121 -8.27 -11.67 11.81
N GLY A 122 -7.73 -12.71 11.17
CA GLY A 122 -8.50 -13.58 10.25
C GLY A 122 -8.70 -13.00 8.85
N LEU A 123 -7.84 -12.07 8.42
CA LEU A 123 -7.86 -11.49 7.06
C LEU A 123 -8.01 -12.57 5.97
N VAL A 124 -8.99 -12.36 5.09
CA VAL A 124 -9.18 -13.21 3.90
C VAL A 124 -8.15 -12.79 2.84
N THR A 125 -7.24 -13.70 2.49
CA THR A 125 -6.18 -13.45 1.50
C THR A 125 -6.38 -14.30 0.24
N GLY A 126 -5.62 -13.97 -0.83
CA GLY A 126 -5.69 -14.71 -2.10
C GLY A 126 -6.93 -14.40 -2.95
N THR A 127 -7.65 -13.32 -2.63
CA THR A 127 -8.86 -12.90 -3.33
C THR A 127 -8.66 -11.57 -4.05
N HIS A 128 -9.51 -11.32 -5.03
CA HIS A 128 -9.66 -10.02 -5.68
C HIS A 128 -11.15 -9.66 -5.68
N SER A 129 -11.50 -8.59 -4.98
CA SER A 129 -12.88 -8.13 -4.80
C SER A 129 -13.06 -6.74 -5.40
N LYS A 130 -14.14 -6.56 -6.15
CA LYS A 130 -14.58 -5.24 -6.60
C LYS A 130 -15.69 -4.76 -5.68
N VAL A 131 -15.40 -3.75 -4.87
CA VAL A 131 -16.31 -3.27 -3.83
C VAL A 131 -16.69 -1.81 -4.10
N THR A 132 -17.97 -1.48 -3.94
CA THR A 132 -18.44 -0.10 -3.90
C THR A 132 -18.40 0.40 -2.46
N GLY A 133 -17.72 1.52 -2.23
CA GLY A 133 -17.56 2.12 -0.91
C GLY A 133 -16.47 3.18 -0.94
N THR A 134 -16.05 3.63 0.23
CA THR A 134 -14.96 4.59 0.40
C THR A 134 -13.70 3.91 0.93
N VAL A 135 -12.55 4.56 0.77
CA VAL A 135 -11.32 4.14 1.49
C VAL A 135 -11.53 4.23 3.01
N GLY A 136 -12.42 5.12 3.47
CA GLY A 136 -12.85 5.17 4.86
C GLY A 136 -13.54 3.89 5.34
N ASP A 137 -14.42 3.29 4.52
CA ASP A 137 -15.05 1.99 4.82
C ASP A 137 -13.98 0.91 5.04
N LEU A 138 -12.96 0.86 4.18
CA LEU A 138 -11.84 -0.06 4.31
C LEU A 138 -11.10 0.16 5.63
N TYR A 139 -10.68 1.39 5.92
CA TYR A 139 -9.91 1.70 7.12
C TYR A 139 -10.68 1.42 8.41
N LEU A 140 -11.97 1.78 8.46
CA LEU A 140 -12.83 1.48 9.61
C LEU A 140 -13.03 -0.04 9.79
N THR A 141 -13.16 -0.77 8.68
CA THR A 141 -13.26 -2.24 8.71
C THR A 141 -12.01 -2.87 9.28
N LEU A 142 -10.83 -2.51 8.78
CA LEU A 142 -9.57 -3.06 9.28
C LEU A 142 -9.33 -2.67 10.75
N ALA A 143 -9.57 -1.41 11.11
CA ALA A 143 -9.41 -0.95 12.48
C ALA A 143 -10.27 -1.76 13.47
N ASN A 144 -11.56 -1.98 13.16
CA ASN A 144 -12.48 -2.64 14.09
C ASN A 144 -12.41 -4.16 14.01
N ARG A 145 -12.40 -4.74 12.80
CA ARG A 145 -12.50 -6.19 12.60
C ARG A 145 -11.17 -6.91 12.70
N VAL A 146 -10.07 -6.25 12.31
CA VAL A 146 -8.73 -6.86 12.32
C VAL A 146 -7.95 -6.43 13.56
N MET A 147 -8.00 -5.15 13.90
CA MET A 147 -7.17 -4.57 14.97
C MET A 147 -7.90 -4.39 16.31
N GLY A 148 -9.23 -4.56 16.36
CA GLY A 148 -10.02 -4.44 17.59
C GLY A 148 -10.08 -3.03 18.19
N ALA A 149 -9.96 -1.97 17.38
CA ALA A 149 -9.84 -0.58 17.83
C ALA A 149 -11.14 0.06 18.36
N ASP A 150 -12.29 -0.61 18.24
CA ASP A 150 -13.64 -0.15 18.63
C ASP A 150 -13.93 1.32 18.24
N ALA A 151 -13.53 1.71 17.03
CA ALA A 151 -13.74 3.04 16.51
C ALA A 151 -15.21 3.23 16.09
N SER A 152 -15.86 4.27 16.62
CA SER A 152 -17.26 4.57 16.32
C SER A 152 -17.49 5.15 14.93
N ASN A 153 -16.51 5.86 14.37
CA ASN A 153 -16.55 6.40 13.02
C ASN A 153 -15.15 6.60 12.41
N PHE A 154 -15.12 6.81 11.09
CA PHE A 154 -13.95 7.29 10.36
C PHE A 154 -14.43 8.21 9.22
N PRO A 155 -13.71 9.29 8.86
CA PRO A 155 -14.12 10.16 7.77
C PRO A 155 -14.43 9.39 6.49
N THR A 156 -15.58 9.69 5.88
CA THR A 156 -16.12 9.03 4.67
C THR A 156 -16.60 7.58 4.84
N ALA A 157 -16.40 6.95 6.01
CA ALA A 157 -16.93 5.62 6.28
C ALA A 157 -18.43 5.66 6.52
N GLN A 158 -19.15 4.71 5.93
CA GLN A 158 -20.59 4.51 6.03
C GLN A 158 -20.94 3.07 6.44
N LYS A 159 -20.03 2.11 6.23
CA LYS A 159 -20.25 0.69 6.49
C LYS A 159 -18.96 -0.08 6.76
N HIS A 160 -19.12 -1.31 7.23
CA HIS A 160 -18.05 -2.31 7.22
C HIS A 160 -18.09 -3.14 5.93
N LEU A 161 -16.91 -3.48 5.41
CA LEU A 161 -16.73 -4.34 4.24
C LEU A 161 -16.64 -5.81 4.69
N SER A 162 -17.51 -6.67 4.17
CA SER A 162 -17.56 -8.10 4.52
C SER A 162 -16.62 -8.97 3.69
N GLU A 163 -16.02 -8.41 2.64
CA GLU A 163 -15.19 -9.14 1.69
C GLU A 163 -13.74 -9.32 2.15
N ILE A 164 -13.36 -8.74 3.30
CA ILE A 164 -11.97 -8.59 3.75
C ILE A 164 -11.67 -9.44 5.01
N VAL A 165 -12.70 -9.77 5.78
CA VAL A 165 -12.68 -10.44 7.08
C VAL A 165 -13.93 -11.27 7.25
#